data_AF-A0A6H5I458-F1
#
_entry.id   AF-A0A6H5I458-F1
#
_cell.length_a   1.000
_cell.length_b   1.000
_cell.length_c   1.000
_cell.angle_alpha   90.00
_cell.angle_beta   90.00
_cell.angle_gamma   90.00
#
_symmetry.space_group_name_H-M   'P 1'
#
loop_
_entity.id
_entity.type
_entity.pdbx_description
1 polymer ?
#
loop_
_entity_poly.entity_id
_entity_poly.type
_entity_poly.pdbx_seq_one_letter_code
_entity_poly.pdbx_strand_id
1 'polypeptide(L)'
;MVWFDLDTNEEIHDSDDSDYEECGQEDLAKLKSLRENVKLEVREERIQLLRQLHSLIVRWKGPFPDFRDFFRPEEMDLLLSEDVEYNSGRQKLIRFVARCGYKDEPELDENGEPSLNRHTALHQYHRCPWFGEMMPELFQIYDRFDANYVDEIGVTHLHVASKLGCDEVVQKFLEHEHDPNCVEQREGQSALHLALLYGRRKVAELLLRNGAKPSLANRWGQTALHVVCARHYMPMTT
;
A
#
# COMPACT_ATOMS: atom_id res chain seq x y z
N MET A 1 38.41 54.86 28.97
CA MET A 1 37.73 54.40 27.74
C MET A 1 38.52 53.21 27.25
N VAL A 2 38.23 51.95 27.62
CA VAL A 2 37.11 51.07 27.18
C VAL A 2 36.94 51.17 25.65
N TRP A 3 37.10 50.15 24.78
CA TRP A 3 36.70 48.72 24.80
C TRP A 3 37.59 47.89 23.80
N PHE A 4 38.13 46.74 24.21
CA PHE A 4 37.78 45.33 23.86
C PHE A 4 38.27 44.77 22.51
N ASP A 5 39.10 43.73 22.62
CA ASP A 5 39.36 42.69 21.61
C ASP A 5 38.06 41.96 21.23
N LEU A 6 37.91 41.65 19.95
CA LEU A 6 37.01 40.59 19.48
C LEU A 6 37.68 39.84 18.32
N ASP A 7 38.50 38.86 18.69
CA ASP A 7 38.52 37.58 17.98
C ASP A 7 37.10 36.98 18.10
N THR A 8 36.35 36.94 17.01
CA THR A 8 35.20 36.02 16.91
C THR A 8 35.61 34.89 16.01
N ASN A 9 36.30 33.94 16.65
CA ASN A 9 36.24 32.54 16.31
C ASN A 9 34.76 32.13 16.47
N GLU A 10 33.97 32.21 15.40
CA GLU A 10 32.67 31.53 15.36
C GLU A 10 32.98 30.04 15.35
N GLU A 11 32.98 29.45 16.55
CA GLU A 11 32.84 28.02 16.76
C GLU A 11 31.59 27.57 16.00
N ILE A 12 31.82 26.93 14.86
CA ILE A 12 30.87 25.98 14.30
C ILE A 12 30.74 24.93 15.39
N HIS A 13 29.63 25.01 16.13
CA HIS A 13 29.20 23.94 17.02
C HIS A 13 28.91 22.76 16.08
N ASP A 14 29.91 21.89 15.89
CA ASP A 14 29.72 20.52 15.45
C ASP A 14 28.73 19.92 16.44
N SER A 15 27.45 19.91 16.07
CA SER A 15 26.47 19.04 16.72
C SER A 15 26.95 17.63 16.42
N ASP A 16 27.62 17.05 17.41
CA ASP A 16 28.23 15.73 17.45
C ASP A 16 27.46 14.73 16.59
N ASP A 17 28.08 14.24 15.51
CA ASP A 17 27.55 13.10 14.73
C ASP A 17 27.27 11.88 15.64
N SER A 18 27.92 11.80 16.81
CA SER A 18 27.68 10.76 17.82
C SER A 18 26.29 10.80 18.45
N ASP A 19 25.69 11.98 18.63
CA ASP A 19 24.34 12.10 19.21
C ASP A 19 23.27 11.58 18.23
N TYR A 20 23.52 11.73 16.92
CA TYR A 20 22.65 11.20 15.87
C TYR A 20 22.78 9.68 15.70
N GLU A 21 24.01 9.15 15.79
CA GLU A 21 24.26 7.70 15.76
C GLU A 21 23.67 6.99 16.99
N GLU A 22 23.83 7.54 18.20
CA GLU A 22 23.31 6.95 19.44
C GLU A 22 21.78 6.95 19.47
N CYS A 23 21.15 8.08 19.09
CA CYS A 23 19.68 8.16 18.99
C CYS A 23 19.11 7.18 17.95
N GLY A 24 19.85 6.92 16.87
CA GLY A 24 19.43 5.97 15.83
C GLY A 24 19.49 4.52 16.27
N GLN A 25 20.48 4.14 17.07
CA GLN A 25 20.58 2.81 17.65
C GLN A 25 19.44 2.53 18.65
N GLU A 26 19.01 3.54 19.41
CA GLU A 26 17.88 3.39 20.32
C GLU A 26 16.57 3.06 19.61
N ASP A 27 16.27 3.70 18.48
CA ASP A 27 15.03 3.49 17.73
C ASP A 27 14.95 2.07 17.16
N LEU A 28 16.06 1.55 16.64
CA LEU A 28 16.18 0.17 16.18
C LEU A 28 16.03 -0.84 17.33
N ALA A 29 16.65 -0.57 18.48
CA ALA A 29 16.52 -1.42 19.67
C ALA A 29 15.07 -1.44 20.19
N LYS A 30 14.39 -0.29 20.18
CA LYS A 30 12.97 -0.18 20.53
C LYS A 30 12.11 -0.98 19.55
N LEU A 31 12.32 -0.84 18.24
CA LEU A 31 11.61 -1.62 17.22
C LEU A 31 11.77 -3.13 17.46
N LYS A 32 13.00 -3.59 17.72
CA LYS A 32 13.29 -4.99 18.05
C LYS A 32 12.52 -5.45 19.29
N SER A 33 12.57 -4.67 20.37
CA SER A 33 11.89 -5.00 21.63
C SER A 33 10.37 -5.07 21.48
N LEU A 34 9.77 -4.17 20.69
CA LEU A 34 8.34 -4.19 20.39
C LEU A 34 7.93 -5.48 19.67
N ARG A 35 8.80 -6.02 18.80
CA ARG A 35 8.52 -7.23 18.02
C ARG A 35 8.69 -8.53 18.81
N GLU A 36 9.67 -8.62 19.71
CA GLU A 36 10.08 -9.87 20.39
C GLU A 36 8.97 -10.57 21.18
N ASN A 37 7.98 -9.83 21.69
CA ASN A 37 6.94 -10.38 22.58
C ASN A 37 5.52 -10.30 21.99
N VAL A 38 5.39 -10.18 20.67
CA VAL A 38 4.09 -10.03 19.99
C VAL A 38 3.75 -11.27 19.18
N LYS A 39 2.54 -11.80 19.41
CA LYS A 39 1.91 -12.84 18.60
C LYS A 39 1.10 -12.20 17.49
N LEU A 40 1.67 -12.15 16.29
CA LEU A 40 1.04 -11.50 15.14
C LEU A 40 -0.21 -12.24 14.63
N GLU A 41 -0.44 -13.49 15.01
CA GLU A 41 -1.69 -14.19 14.75
C GLU A 41 -2.87 -13.65 15.58
N VAL A 42 -2.59 -13.04 16.73
CA VAL A 42 -3.61 -12.47 17.63
C VAL A 42 -3.89 -11.02 17.24
N ARG A 43 -5.12 -10.76 16.73
CA ARG A 43 -5.51 -9.42 16.24
C ARG A 43 -5.32 -8.31 17.27
N GLU A 44 -5.68 -8.55 18.52
CA GLU A 44 -5.53 -7.54 19.58
C GLU A 44 -4.05 -7.17 19.82
N GLU A 45 -3.15 -8.16 19.80
CA GLU A 45 -1.72 -7.92 19.92
C GLU A 45 -1.16 -7.20 18.69
N ARG A 46 -1.63 -7.52 17.47
CA ARG A 46 -1.29 -6.76 16.26
C ARG A 46 -1.69 -5.30 16.36
N ILE A 47 -2.92 -5.01 16.79
CA ILE A 47 -3.41 -3.64 16.94
C ILE A 47 -2.59 -2.90 18.01
N GLN A 48 -2.24 -3.57 19.10
CA GLN A 48 -1.41 -2.99 20.14
C GLN A 48 0.01 -2.68 19.63
N LEU A 49 0.62 -3.60 18.88
CA LEU A 49 1.90 -3.36 18.21
C LEU A 49 1.80 -2.19 17.24
N LEU A 50 0.78 -2.15 16.39
CA LEU A 50 0.57 -1.07 15.41
C LEU A 50 0.52 0.30 16.08
N ARG A 51 -0.20 0.43 17.22
CA ARG A 51 -0.23 1.66 18.01
C ARG A 51 1.15 2.07 18.51
N GLN A 52 1.94 1.11 19.01
CA GLN A 52 3.29 1.34 19.50
C GLN A 52 4.24 1.76 18.36
N LEU A 53 4.14 1.09 17.21
CA LEU A 53 4.88 1.42 16.00
C LEU A 53 4.53 2.82 15.50
N HIS A 54 3.25 3.20 15.46
CA HIS A 54 2.86 4.56 15.08
C HIS A 54 3.47 5.64 15.98
N SER A 55 3.56 5.37 17.29
CA SER A 55 4.20 6.28 18.24
C SER A 55 5.71 6.39 17.99
N LEU A 56 6.37 5.24 17.75
CA LEU A 56 7.80 5.16 17.48
C LEU A 56 8.16 5.88 16.16
N ILE A 57 7.46 5.57 15.07
CA ILE A 57 7.70 6.09 13.72
C ILE A 57 7.57 7.62 13.66
N VAL A 58 6.64 8.22 14.42
CA VAL A 58 6.47 9.68 14.45
C VAL A 58 7.72 10.40 14.99
N ARG A 59 8.51 9.72 15.83
CA ARG A 59 9.70 10.28 16.47
C ARG A 59 11.00 9.66 15.96
N TRP A 60 10.91 8.86 14.88
CA TRP A 60 12.06 8.15 14.33
C TRP A 60 13.14 9.14 13.88
N LYS A 61 14.34 8.98 14.41
CA LYS A 61 15.53 9.78 14.06
C LYS A 61 16.66 8.91 13.52
N GLY A 62 16.58 7.59 13.71
CA GLY A 62 17.60 6.66 13.23
C GLY A 62 17.63 6.44 11.71
N PRO A 63 18.60 5.65 11.23
CA PRO A 63 18.61 5.20 9.84
C PRO A 63 17.33 4.41 9.52
N PHE A 64 16.95 4.35 8.25
CA PHE A 64 15.80 3.53 7.86
C PHE A 64 16.09 2.04 8.15
N PRO A 65 15.21 1.35 8.89
CA PRO A 65 15.37 -0.08 9.15
C PRO A 65 15.06 -0.89 7.90
N ASP A 66 15.75 -2.03 7.73
CA ASP A 66 15.22 -3.10 6.88
C ASP A 66 14.13 -3.85 7.66
N PHE A 67 12.88 -3.72 7.24
CA PHE A 67 11.76 -4.38 7.91
C PHE A 67 11.85 -5.92 7.85
N ARG A 68 12.62 -6.48 6.92
CA ARG A 68 12.85 -7.93 6.82
C ARG A 68 13.66 -8.49 8.00
N ASP A 69 14.42 -7.65 8.70
CA ASP A 69 15.13 -8.05 9.91
C ASP A 69 14.17 -8.34 11.08
N PHE A 70 12.92 -7.86 11.00
CA PHE A 70 11.96 -7.90 12.11
C PHE A 70 10.67 -8.65 11.78
N PHE A 71 10.27 -8.68 10.51
CA PHE A 71 8.98 -9.22 10.08
C PHE A 71 9.14 -10.11 8.85
N ARG A 72 8.41 -11.23 8.84
CA ARG A 72 8.23 -12.04 7.63
C ARG A 72 7.28 -11.35 6.63
N PRO A 73 7.31 -11.71 5.33
CA PRO A 73 6.40 -11.12 4.34
C PRO A 73 4.91 -11.22 4.73
N GLU A 74 4.47 -12.37 5.24
CA GLU A 74 3.08 -12.60 5.64
C GLU A 74 2.70 -11.79 6.89
N GLU A 75 3.67 -11.60 7.78
CA GLU A 75 3.53 -10.76 8.96
C GLU A 75 3.39 -9.28 8.59
N MET A 76 4.13 -8.83 7.57
CA MET A 76 4.01 -7.50 6.99
C MET A 76 2.66 -7.31 6.31
N ASP A 77 2.18 -8.28 5.53
CA ASP A 77 0.85 -8.23 4.92
C ASP A 77 -0.25 -8.01 5.97
N LEU A 78 -0.21 -8.78 7.05
CA LEU A 78 -1.15 -8.65 8.17
C LEU A 78 -1.07 -7.26 8.80
N LEU A 79 0.14 -6.80 9.13
CA LEU A 79 0.33 -5.53 9.82
C LEU A 79 -0.06 -4.32 8.95
N LEU A 80 0.30 -4.34 7.66
CA LEU A 80 -0.08 -3.29 6.72
C LEU A 80 -1.59 -3.31 6.43
N SER A 81 -2.22 -4.49 6.39
CA SER A 81 -3.68 -4.59 6.25
C SER A 81 -4.41 -4.00 7.46
N GLU A 82 -3.90 -4.24 8.68
CA GLU A 82 -4.44 -3.58 9.88
C GLU A 82 -4.21 -2.06 9.84
N ASP A 83 -3.08 -1.57 9.32
CA ASP A 83 -2.83 -0.11 9.16
C ASP A 83 -3.83 0.56 8.20
N VAL A 84 -4.28 -0.16 7.17
CA VAL A 84 -5.36 0.30 6.29
C VAL A 84 -6.69 0.45 7.03
N GLU A 85 -7.06 -0.54 7.86
CA GLU A 85 -8.32 -0.53 8.62
C GLU A 85 -8.30 0.45 9.80
N TYR A 86 -7.13 0.59 10.44
CA TYR A 86 -6.92 1.45 11.60
C TYR A 86 -6.88 2.91 11.18
N ASN A 87 -8.08 3.47 10.98
CA ASN A 87 -8.40 4.83 10.51
C ASN A 87 -7.88 5.94 11.45
N SER A 88 -6.56 6.09 11.54
CA SER A 88 -5.89 7.22 12.19
C SER A 88 -5.66 8.40 11.23
N GLY A 89 -6.15 8.29 10.00
CA GLY A 89 -6.14 9.35 8.99
C GLY A 89 -4.77 9.68 8.38
N ARG A 90 -3.72 8.85 8.60
CA ARG A 90 -2.37 9.14 8.07
C ARG A 90 -1.54 7.92 7.60
N GLN A 91 -2.06 6.68 7.65
CA GLN A 91 -1.37 5.41 7.30
C GLN A 91 0.15 5.49 7.48
N LYS A 92 0.55 5.84 8.71
CA LYS A 92 1.93 6.29 8.98
C LYS A 92 2.90 5.14 8.79
N LEU A 93 2.47 3.93 9.10
CA LEU A 93 3.29 2.74 8.94
C LEU A 93 3.51 2.45 7.47
N ILE A 94 2.46 2.37 6.65
CA ILE A 94 2.61 2.11 5.20
C ILE A 94 3.55 3.11 4.54
N ARG A 95 3.37 4.41 4.80
CA ARG A 95 4.26 5.44 4.25
C ARG A 95 5.70 5.30 4.75
N PHE A 96 5.89 4.97 6.02
CA PHE A 96 7.23 4.79 6.58
C PHE A 96 7.93 3.56 6.01
N VAL A 97 7.23 2.42 5.93
CA VAL A 97 7.72 1.16 5.34
C VAL A 97 8.12 1.37 3.88
N ALA A 98 7.29 2.05 3.09
CA ALA A 98 7.63 2.39 1.70
C ALA A 98 8.89 3.29 1.61
N ARG A 99 9.04 4.28 2.51
CA ARG A 99 10.24 5.13 2.58
C ARG A 99 11.50 4.38 2.97
N CYS A 100 11.36 3.29 3.74
CA CYS A 100 12.49 2.40 4.05
C CYS A 100 12.92 1.55 2.85
N GLY A 101 12.14 1.56 1.76
CA GLY A 101 12.43 0.77 0.57
C GLY A 101 11.99 -0.70 0.67
N TYR A 102 11.16 -1.05 1.66
CA TYR A 102 10.61 -2.40 1.78
C TYR A 102 9.78 -2.77 0.54
N LYS A 103 10.00 -3.98 0.02
CA LYS A 103 9.26 -4.57 -1.09
C LYS A 103 8.67 -5.91 -0.67
N ASP A 104 7.44 -6.18 -1.09
CA ASP A 104 6.84 -7.49 -0.94
C ASP A 104 7.57 -8.52 -1.79
N GLU A 105 8.06 -9.56 -1.12
CA GLU A 105 8.73 -10.70 -1.72
C GLU A 105 8.03 -11.96 -1.21
N PRO A 106 7.00 -12.48 -1.91
CA PRO A 106 6.34 -13.72 -1.50
C PRO A 106 7.30 -14.90 -1.51
N GLU A 107 6.93 -15.93 -0.75
CA GLU A 107 7.44 -17.26 -0.98
C GLU A 107 7.16 -17.71 -2.43
N LEU A 108 8.19 -18.26 -3.08
CA LEU A 108 8.13 -18.80 -4.43
C LEU A 108 7.93 -20.32 -4.36
N ASP A 109 7.17 -20.85 -5.32
CA ASP A 109 7.01 -22.29 -5.48
C ASP A 109 8.28 -22.96 -6.06
N GLU A 110 8.20 -24.27 -6.29
CA GLU A 110 9.29 -25.06 -6.86
C GLU A 110 9.73 -24.61 -8.28
N ASN A 111 8.89 -23.86 -8.98
CA ASN A 111 9.16 -23.31 -10.30
C ASN A 111 9.72 -21.88 -10.21
N GLY A 112 9.81 -21.29 -9.02
CA GLY A 112 10.21 -19.91 -8.81
C GLY A 112 9.06 -18.89 -9.00
N GLU A 113 7.81 -19.36 -9.05
CA GLU A 113 6.63 -18.52 -9.24
C GLU A 113 5.97 -18.17 -7.91
N PRO A 114 5.50 -16.92 -7.71
CA PRO A 114 4.83 -16.55 -6.48
C PRO A 114 3.43 -17.17 -6.39
N SER A 115 3.01 -17.58 -5.19
CA SER A 115 1.61 -17.91 -4.94
C SER A 115 0.73 -16.68 -5.14
N LEU A 116 -0.15 -16.72 -6.13
CA LEU A 116 -1.03 -15.60 -6.45
C LEU A 116 -2.16 -15.40 -5.43
N ASN A 117 -2.57 -16.46 -4.72
CA ASN A 117 -3.68 -16.41 -3.77
C ASN A 117 -3.22 -15.85 -2.42
N ARG A 118 -3.38 -14.53 -2.22
CA ARG A 118 -2.92 -13.82 -1.01
C ARG A 118 -3.86 -12.67 -0.65
N HIS A 119 -4.15 -12.52 0.64
CA HIS A 119 -4.81 -11.33 1.16
C HIS A 119 -3.75 -10.29 1.53
N THR A 120 -3.74 -9.15 0.82
CA THR A 120 -2.72 -8.10 0.96
C THR A 120 -3.35 -6.79 1.43
N ALA A 121 -2.53 -5.83 1.86
CA ALA A 121 -3.05 -4.51 2.24
C ALA A 121 -3.76 -3.77 1.09
N LEU A 122 -3.40 -4.05 -0.18
CA LEU A 122 -4.12 -3.54 -1.35
C LEU A 122 -5.55 -4.09 -1.43
N HIS A 123 -5.74 -5.39 -1.16
CA HIS A 123 -7.05 -6.03 -1.10
C HIS A 123 -7.91 -5.45 0.03
N GLN A 124 -7.32 -5.24 1.21
CA GLN A 124 -8.02 -4.60 2.32
C GLN A 124 -8.44 -3.16 1.98
N TYR A 125 -7.56 -2.40 1.33
CA TYR A 125 -7.84 -1.03 0.91
C TYR A 125 -9.01 -0.95 -0.08
N HIS A 126 -9.14 -1.92 -0.99
CA HIS A 126 -10.30 -2.04 -1.88
C HIS A 126 -11.63 -2.14 -1.11
N ARG A 127 -11.65 -2.77 0.07
CA ARG A 127 -12.86 -2.99 0.89
C ARG A 127 -13.26 -1.78 1.73
N CYS A 128 -12.37 -0.80 1.90
CA CYS A 128 -12.64 0.36 2.73
C CYS A 128 -13.56 1.39 2.03
N PRO A 129 -14.71 1.77 2.63
CA PRO A 129 -15.67 2.68 2.01
C PRO A 129 -15.25 4.16 2.03
N TRP A 130 -14.34 4.54 2.93
CA TRP A 130 -14.19 5.93 3.41
C TRP A 130 -12.90 6.63 2.97
N PHE A 131 -12.21 6.15 1.93
CA PHE A 131 -10.93 6.75 1.53
C PHE A 131 -11.07 7.77 0.40
N GLY A 132 -10.68 9.02 0.70
CA GLY A 132 -10.60 10.12 -0.25
C GLY A 132 -9.24 10.29 -0.93
N GLU A 133 -8.14 9.81 -0.33
CA GLU A 133 -6.79 9.92 -0.88
C GLU A 133 -6.27 8.57 -1.37
N MET A 134 -5.75 8.56 -2.61
CA MET A 134 -5.02 7.44 -3.20
C MET A 134 -3.78 7.12 -2.36
N MET A 135 -3.50 5.83 -2.18
CA MET A 135 -2.30 5.34 -1.48
C MET A 135 -1.28 4.74 -2.46
N PRO A 136 -0.50 5.58 -3.17
CA PRO A 136 0.51 5.09 -4.10
C PRO A 136 1.61 4.28 -3.40
N GLU A 137 1.86 4.51 -2.11
CA GLU A 137 2.87 3.80 -1.32
C GLU A 137 2.60 2.29 -1.28
N LEU A 138 1.35 1.85 -1.33
CA LEU A 138 1.04 0.42 -1.42
C LEU A 138 1.57 -0.19 -2.73
N PHE A 139 1.46 0.49 -3.86
CA PHE A 139 2.06 0.02 -5.12
C PHE A 139 3.58 0.23 -5.20
N GLN A 140 4.18 0.94 -4.24
CA GLN A 140 5.63 0.92 -4.04
C GLN A 140 6.07 -0.32 -3.27
N ILE A 141 5.26 -0.80 -2.32
CA ILE A 141 5.52 -2.02 -1.56
C ILE A 141 5.25 -3.26 -2.42
N TYR A 142 4.09 -3.32 -3.07
CA TYR A 142 3.68 -4.40 -3.96
C TYR A 142 3.98 -4.02 -5.43
N ASP A 143 5.25 -4.02 -5.81
CA ASP A 143 5.70 -3.58 -7.15
C ASP A 143 6.00 -4.72 -8.13
N ARG A 144 5.71 -5.97 -7.76
CA ARG A 144 5.75 -7.15 -8.65
C ARG A 144 4.55 -7.18 -9.59
N PHE A 145 4.60 -6.40 -10.67
CA PHE A 145 3.52 -6.34 -11.67
C PHE A 145 3.42 -7.57 -12.58
N ASP A 146 4.42 -8.45 -12.55
CA ASP A 146 4.36 -9.80 -13.12
C ASP A 146 3.41 -10.72 -12.34
N ALA A 147 3.08 -10.40 -11.08
CA ALA A 147 2.13 -11.12 -10.24
C ALA A 147 0.85 -10.32 -10.00
N ASN A 148 -0.27 -10.75 -10.58
CA ASN A 148 -1.59 -10.18 -10.31
C ASN A 148 -2.24 -10.93 -9.13
N TYR A 149 -1.77 -10.66 -7.91
CA TYR A 149 -2.29 -11.31 -6.71
C TYR A 149 -3.79 -11.18 -6.59
N VAL A 150 -4.42 -12.20 -6.01
CA VAL A 150 -5.86 -12.35 -5.89
C VAL A 150 -6.24 -12.76 -4.46
N ASP A 151 -7.26 -12.11 -3.91
CA ASP A 151 -7.78 -12.42 -2.58
C ASP A 151 -8.85 -13.53 -2.60
N GLU A 152 -9.38 -13.85 -1.41
CA GLU A 152 -10.36 -14.91 -1.21
C GLU A 152 -11.71 -14.67 -1.92
N ILE A 153 -11.99 -13.44 -2.35
CA ILE A 153 -13.19 -13.07 -3.11
C ILE A 153 -12.88 -12.76 -4.58
N GLY A 154 -11.69 -13.12 -5.07
CA GLY A 154 -11.29 -12.95 -6.47
C GLY A 154 -10.98 -11.52 -6.87
N VAL A 155 -10.87 -10.58 -5.93
CA VAL A 155 -10.37 -9.23 -6.24
C VAL A 155 -8.88 -9.35 -6.48
N THR A 156 -8.41 -8.77 -7.58
CA THR A 156 -6.99 -8.77 -7.93
C THR A 156 -6.35 -7.41 -7.76
N HIS A 157 -5.02 -7.31 -7.73
CA HIS A 157 -4.33 -6.02 -7.72
C HIS A 157 -4.70 -5.14 -8.93
N LEU A 158 -4.93 -5.73 -10.11
CA LEU A 158 -5.46 -5.01 -11.27
C LEU A 158 -6.85 -4.42 -11.01
N HIS A 159 -7.74 -5.12 -10.31
CA HIS A 159 -9.04 -4.57 -9.88
C HIS A 159 -8.86 -3.36 -8.96
N VAL A 160 -7.97 -3.47 -7.96
CA VAL A 160 -7.67 -2.37 -7.04
C VAL A 160 -7.13 -1.16 -7.78
N ALA A 161 -6.08 -1.34 -8.60
CA ALA A 161 -5.49 -0.26 -9.41
C ALA A 161 -6.53 0.41 -10.32
N SER A 162 -7.44 -0.38 -10.90
CA SER A 162 -8.47 0.12 -11.80
C SER A 162 -9.53 0.96 -11.09
N LYS A 163 -9.98 0.53 -9.91
CA LYS A 163 -10.89 1.29 -9.04
C LYS A 163 -10.28 2.64 -8.63
N LEU A 164 -8.99 2.64 -8.31
CA LEU A 164 -8.28 3.83 -7.82
C LEU A 164 -7.86 4.80 -8.92
N GLY A 165 -7.87 4.38 -10.18
CA GLY A 165 -7.43 5.23 -11.28
C GLY A 165 -5.91 5.32 -11.41
N CYS A 166 -5.19 4.27 -10.99
CA CYS A 166 -3.74 4.21 -11.04
C CYS A 166 -3.27 3.85 -12.46
N ASP A 167 -3.36 4.80 -13.40
CA ASP A 167 -3.14 4.54 -14.83
C ASP A 167 -1.80 3.85 -15.12
N GLU A 168 -0.72 4.30 -14.49
CA GLU A 168 0.63 3.74 -14.68
C GLU A 168 0.74 2.31 -14.16
N VAL A 169 0.11 2.02 -13.03
CA VAL A 169 0.08 0.67 -12.45
C VAL A 169 -0.74 -0.27 -13.32
N VAL A 170 -1.91 0.18 -13.79
CA VAL A 170 -2.75 -0.59 -14.72
C VAL A 170 -1.98 -0.86 -16.01
N GLN A 171 -1.27 0.13 -16.55
CA GLN A 171 -0.45 -0.06 -17.73
C GLN A 171 0.63 -1.13 -17.51
N LYS A 172 1.36 -1.11 -16.38
CA LYS A 172 2.37 -2.13 -16.06
C LYS A 172 1.79 -3.53 -15.97
N PHE A 173 0.63 -3.71 -15.32
CA PHE A 173 -0.04 -5.02 -15.31
C PHE A 173 -0.40 -5.50 -16.73
N LEU A 174 -0.87 -4.60 -17.60
CA LEU A 174 -1.22 -4.97 -18.98
C LEU A 174 0.02 -5.26 -19.84
N GLU A 175 1.16 -4.59 -19.59
CA GLU A 175 2.45 -4.89 -20.22
C GLU A 175 2.99 -6.28 -19.84
N HIS A 176 2.58 -6.81 -18.68
CA HIS A 176 2.82 -8.19 -18.24
C HIS A 176 1.75 -9.17 -18.73
N GLU A 177 0.94 -8.80 -19.72
CA GLU A 177 -0.06 -9.67 -20.39
C GLU A 177 -1.15 -10.22 -19.46
N HIS A 178 -1.39 -9.58 -18.31
CA HIS A 178 -2.51 -9.96 -17.43
C HIS A 178 -3.85 -9.76 -18.12
N ASP A 179 -4.78 -10.73 -17.97
CA ASP A 179 -6.09 -10.67 -18.62
C ASP A 179 -6.90 -9.44 -18.15
N PRO A 180 -7.20 -8.47 -19.03
CA PRO A 180 -7.99 -7.30 -18.68
C PRO A 180 -9.48 -7.63 -18.44
N ASN A 181 -9.90 -8.87 -18.70
CA ASN A 181 -11.25 -9.38 -18.48
C ASN A 181 -11.38 -10.19 -17.18
N CYS A 182 -10.37 -10.15 -16.30
CA CYS A 182 -10.47 -10.72 -14.97
C CYS A 182 -11.73 -10.19 -14.25
N VAL A 183 -12.39 -11.05 -13.48
CA VAL A 183 -13.61 -10.71 -12.72
C VAL A 183 -13.47 -11.13 -11.26
N GLU A 184 -13.94 -10.28 -10.35
CA GLU A 184 -14.06 -10.65 -8.95
C GLU A 184 -15.29 -11.54 -8.69
N GLN A 185 -15.27 -12.31 -7.61
CA GLN A 185 -16.25 -13.37 -7.38
C GLN A 185 -17.57 -12.87 -6.78
N ARG A 186 -17.59 -11.77 -6.03
CA ARG A 186 -18.78 -11.31 -5.30
C ARG A 186 -19.85 -10.78 -6.26
N GLU A 187 -19.46 -9.93 -7.19
CA GLU A 187 -20.38 -9.20 -8.07
C GLU A 187 -20.15 -9.50 -9.56
N GLY A 188 -19.08 -10.21 -9.91
CA GLY A 188 -18.67 -10.46 -11.28
C GLY A 188 -18.19 -9.19 -11.99
N GLN A 189 -17.79 -8.16 -11.24
CA GLN A 189 -17.24 -6.94 -11.82
C GLN A 189 -15.83 -7.21 -12.35
N SER A 190 -15.57 -6.68 -13.54
CA SER A 190 -14.23 -6.68 -14.11
C SER A 190 -13.47 -5.40 -13.76
N ALA A 191 -12.17 -5.38 -14.03
CA ALA A 191 -11.36 -4.16 -13.96
C ALA A 191 -12.02 -2.96 -14.68
N LEU A 192 -12.62 -3.22 -15.86
CA LEU A 192 -13.33 -2.19 -16.63
C LEU A 192 -14.61 -1.70 -15.93
N HIS A 193 -15.38 -2.61 -15.32
CA HIS A 193 -16.57 -2.22 -14.54
C HIS A 193 -16.18 -1.29 -13.39
N LEU A 194 -15.13 -1.63 -12.62
CA LEU A 194 -14.64 -0.82 -11.52
C LEU A 194 -14.12 0.54 -12.00
N ALA A 195 -13.29 0.58 -13.04
CA ALA A 195 -12.79 1.82 -13.60
C ALA A 195 -13.93 2.77 -13.98
N LEU A 196 -14.97 2.27 -14.65
CA LEU A 196 -16.11 3.06 -15.08
C LEU A 196 -17.01 3.49 -13.92
N LEU A 197 -17.27 2.61 -12.95
CA LEU A 197 -18.07 2.89 -11.75
C LEU A 197 -17.47 4.04 -10.94
N TYR A 198 -16.13 4.11 -10.85
CA TYR A 198 -15.42 5.16 -10.13
C TYR A 198 -14.96 6.32 -11.02
N GLY A 199 -15.42 6.39 -12.28
CA GLY A 199 -15.13 7.51 -13.19
C GLY A 199 -13.68 7.61 -13.65
N ARG A 200 -12.90 6.52 -13.57
CA ARG A 200 -11.49 6.44 -13.94
C ARG A 200 -11.34 6.29 -15.46
N ARG A 201 -11.60 7.39 -16.17
CA ARG A 201 -11.65 7.42 -17.65
C ARG A 201 -10.36 6.92 -18.32
N LYS A 202 -9.19 7.34 -17.85
CA LYS A 202 -7.92 6.96 -18.48
C LYS A 202 -7.59 5.48 -18.29
N VAL A 203 -7.81 4.92 -17.10
CA VAL A 203 -7.80 3.47 -16.87
C VAL A 203 -8.77 2.74 -17.81
N ALA A 204 -10.02 3.21 -17.94
CA ALA A 204 -10.99 2.54 -18.81
C ALA A 204 -10.54 2.52 -20.28
N GLU A 205 -9.96 3.62 -20.76
CA GLU A 205 -9.35 3.69 -22.10
C GLU A 205 -8.17 2.70 -22.25
N LEU A 206 -7.29 2.60 -21.25
CA LEU A 206 -6.18 1.64 -21.24
C LEU A 206 -6.67 0.19 -21.31
N LEU A 207 -7.64 -0.18 -20.47
CA LEU A 207 -8.23 -1.52 -20.44
C LEU A 207 -8.87 -1.87 -21.79
N LEU A 208 -9.64 -0.96 -22.39
CA LEU A 208 -10.28 -1.19 -23.69
C LEU A 208 -9.26 -1.38 -24.81
N ARG A 209 -8.18 -0.57 -24.83
CA ARG A 209 -7.11 -0.70 -25.82
C ARG A 209 -6.37 -2.04 -25.71
N ASN A 210 -6.33 -2.63 -24.52
CA ASN A 210 -5.68 -3.90 -24.26
C ASN A 210 -6.65 -5.10 -24.32
N GLY A 211 -7.87 -4.93 -24.83
CA GLY A 211 -8.78 -6.06 -25.09
C GLY A 211 -9.80 -6.35 -23.98
N ALA A 212 -10.03 -5.43 -23.05
CA ALA A 212 -11.18 -5.50 -22.17
C ALA A 212 -12.49 -5.50 -22.99
N LYS A 213 -13.40 -6.42 -22.69
CA LYS A 213 -14.68 -6.61 -23.39
C LYS A 213 -15.75 -5.72 -22.75
N PRO A 214 -16.20 -4.64 -23.40
CA PRO A 214 -17.26 -3.79 -22.86
C PRO A 214 -18.63 -4.50 -22.79
N SER A 215 -18.78 -5.61 -23.49
CA SER A 215 -19.98 -6.46 -23.49
C SER A 215 -20.01 -7.48 -22.35
N LEU A 216 -18.94 -7.64 -21.58
CA LEU A 216 -18.92 -8.55 -20.43
C LEU A 216 -19.96 -8.08 -19.41
N ALA A 217 -20.84 -8.98 -18.99
CA ALA A 217 -21.87 -8.68 -18.01
C ALA A 217 -21.45 -9.19 -16.62
N ASN A 218 -21.61 -8.36 -15.60
CA ASN A 218 -21.45 -8.76 -14.20
C ASN A 218 -22.63 -9.64 -13.74
N ARG A 219 -22.63 -10.08 -12.47
CA ARG A 219 -23.67 -10.98 -11.92
C ARG A 219 -25.08 -10.38 -11.90
N TRP A 220 -25.21 -9.06 -12.03
CA TRP A 220 -26.50 -8.38 -12.17
C TRP A 220 -26.92 -8.17 -13.63
N GLY A 221 -26.19 -8.75 -14.60
CA GLY A 221 -26.43 -8.57 -16.02
C GLY A 221 -26.03 -7.19 -16.54
N GLN A 222 -25.32 -6.38 -15.75
CA GLN A 222 -24.87 -5.06 -16.16
C GLN A 222 -23.56 -5.16 -16.94
N THR A 223 -23.50 -4.47 -18.07
CA THR A 223 -22.29 -4.30 -18.87
C THR A 223 -21.60 -2.97 -18.55
N ALA A 224 -20.44 -2.72 -19.15
CA ALA A 224 -19.73 -1.44 -19.06
C ALA A 224 -20.64 -0.23 -19.32
N LEU A 225 -21.52 -0.30 -20.33
CA LEU A 225 -22.45 0.78 -20.67
C LEU A 225 -23.48 1.03 -19.55
N HIS A 226 -24.02 -0.03 -18.96
CA HIS A 226 -24.98 0.08 -17.85
C HIS A 226 -24.35 0.79 -16.64
N VAL A 227 -23.11 0.43 -16.28
CA VAL A 227 -22.37 1.02 -15.16
C VAL A 227 -22.09 2.51 -15.39
N VAL A 228 -21.66 2.89 -16.60
CA VAL A 228 -21.43 4.31 -16.94
C VAL A 228 -22.71 5.12 -16.79
N CYS A 229 -23.83 4.62 -17.34
CA CYS A 229 -25.12 5.30 -17.22
C CYS A 229 -25.54 5.44 -15.76
N ALA A 230 -25.48 4.38 -14.96
CA ALA A 230 -25.87 4.41 -13.54
C ALA A 230 -25.07 5.44 -12.73
N ARG A 231 -23.76 5.56 -12.97
CA ARG A 231 -22.90 6.56 -12.33
C ARG A 231 -23.33 8.00 -12.64
N HIS A 232 -23.75 8.29 -13.86
CA HIS A 232 -24.20 9.63 -14.25
C HIS A 232 -25.49 10.07 -13.52
N TYR A 233 -26.28 9.13 -13.02
CA TYR A 233 -27.53 9.41 -12.28
C TYR A 233 -27.38 9.35 -10.75
N MET A 234 -26.22 8.97 -10.22
CA MET A 234 -25.92 9.04 -8.79
C MET A 234 -25.10 10.30 -8.48
N PRO A 235 -25.65 11.31 -7.79
CA PRO A 235 -24.85 12.41 -7.29
C PRO A 235 -23.83 11.88 -6.27
N MET A 236 -22.54 12.16 -6.48
CA MET A 236 -21.52 11.87 -5.48
C MET A 236 -21.85 12.65 -4.20
N THR A 237 -22.17 11.95 -3.11
CA THR A 237 -22.04 12.54 -1.78
C THR A 237 -20.55 12.62 -1.49
N THR A 238 -20.00 13.81 -1.67
CA THR A 238 -18.64 14.21 -1.29
C THR A 238 -18.39 14.06 0.20
#